data_AF-A0A941ED21-F1
#
_entry.id   AF-A0A941ED21-F1
#
_cell.length_a   1.000
_cell.length_b   1.000
_cell.length_c   1.000
_cell.angle_alpha   90.00
_cell.angle_beta   90.00
_cell.angle_gamma   90.00
#
_symmetry.space_group_name_H-M   'P 1'
#
loop_
_entity.id
_entity.type
_entity.pdbx_description
1 polymer ?
#
loop_
_entity_poly.entity_id
_entity_poly.type
_entity_poly.pdbx_seq_one_letter_code
_entity_poly.pdbx_strand_id
1 'polypeptide(L)'
;MPAAQQPVQRLRSDRDPHHRTPPVTRAWIEVLTPGVQTAVQDLAGRRGLWGVGVPPSGAYDELSFALANLAVGNDPGAAGLEAVLAGPKLRFHVAGRGEGGGSGVGKGDS
;
A
#
# COMPACT_ATOMS: atom_id res chain seq x y z
N MET A 1 -35.37 49.38 1.63
CA MET A 1 -34.22 49.72 2.51
C MET A 1 -34.74 49.97 3.91
N PRO A 2 -34.16 49.42 4.99
CA PRO A 2 -33.30 48.22 5.15
C PRO A 2 -33.91 47.26 6.23
N ALA A 3 -33.38 46.10 6.63
CA ALA A 3 -32.03 45.59 6.60
C ALA A 3 -32.02 44.07 6.33
N ALA A 4 -31.06 43.67 5.50
CA ALA A 4 -30.71 42.30 5.23
C ALA A 4 -30.18 41.61 6.50
N GLN A 5 -30.67 40.41 6.76
CA GLN A 5 -30.03 39.45 7.66
C GLN A 5 -28.68 39.08 7.06
N GLN A 6 -27.61 39.54 7.69
CA GLN A 6 -26.24 39.08 7.40
C GLN A 6 -26.13 37.64 7.91
N PRO A 7 -25.75 36.65 7.08
CA PRO A 7 -25.42 35.34 7.61
C PRO A 7 -24.13 35.46 8.42
N VAL A 8 -24.15 34.90 9.63
CA VAL A 8 -22.98 34.71 10.49
C VAL A 8 -21.86 34.04 9.69
N GLN A 9 -20.92 34.83 9.19
CA GLN A 9 -19.68 34.32 8.63
C GLN A 9 -18.93 33.67 9.78
N ARG A 10 -18.94 32.33 9.77
CA ARG A 10 -18.11 31.50 10.63
C ARG A 10 -16.66 31.94 10.39
N LEU A 11 -16.12 32.71 11.33
CA LEU A 11 -14.74 33.17 11.31
C LEU A 11 -13.85 31.92 11.23
N ARG A 12 -13.29 31.69 10.04
CA ARG A 12 -12.19 30.75 9.86
C ARG A 12 -10.93 31.38 10.46
N SER A 13 -10.83 31.30 11.78
CA SER A 13 -9.61 31.42 12.57
C SER A 13 -9.63 30.19 13.46
N ASP A 14 -8.96 29.09 13.11
CA ASP A 14 -7.51 29.03 13.15
C ASP A 14 -6.94 28.18 12.00
N ARG A 15 -6.11 28.80 11.16
CA ARG A 15 -4.95 28.06 10.64
C ARG A 15 -3.91 28.12 11.74
N ASP A 16 -3.81 27.07 12.55
CA ASP A 16 -2.63 26.88 13.38
C ASP A 16 -1.42 26.66 12.45
N PRO A 17 -0.42 27.56 12.41
CA PRO A 17 0.79 27.38 11.61
C PRO A 17 1.67 26.21 12.11
N HIS A 18 1.29 25.57 13.22
CA HIS A 18 1.98 24.44 13.82
C HIS A 18 1.33 23.07 13.58
N HIS A 19 0.28 22.97 12.75
CA HIS A 19 -0.14 21.67 12.22
C HIS A 19 0.84 21.17 11.16
N ARG A 20 2.10 20.92 11.57
CA ARG A 20 3.03 20.12 10.79
C ARG A 20 2.49 18.70 10.85
N THR A 21 1.90 18.24 9.76
CA THR A 21 1.67 16.81 9.54
C THR A 21 2.96 16.09 9.92
N PRO A 22 2.93 15.08 10.81
CA PRO A 22 4.13 14.34 11.14
C PRO A 22 4.74 13.83 9.82
N PRO A 23 6.07 13.94 9.65
CA PRO A 23 6.70 13.49 8.41
C PRO A 23 6.36 12.02 8.22
N VAL A 24 5.69 11.71 7.11
CA VAL A 24 5.39 10.32 6.76
C VAL A 24 6.72 9.59 6.59
N THR A 25 6.93 8.56 7.39
CA THR A 25 8.02 7.62 7.18
C THR A 25 7.80 6.99 5.81
N ARG A 26 8.67 7.31 4.84
CA ARG A 26 8.61 6.65 3.52
C ARG A 26 9.24 5.27 3.65
N ALA A 27 8.48 4.23 3.32
CA ALA A 27 9.00 2.89 3.16
C ALA A 27 8.89 2.47 1.70
N TRP A 28 9.87 1.76 1.18
CA TRP A 28 9.82 1.16 -0.15
C TRP A 28 10.63 -0.14 -0.19
N ILE A 29 10.38 -0.93 -1.23
CA ILE A 29 11.05 -2.20 -1.47
C ILE A 29 11.85 -2.06 -2.75
N GLU A 30 13.11 -2.46 -2.72
CA GLU A 30 13.98 -2.59 -3.89
C GLU A 30 14.02 -4.06 -4.32
N VAL A 31 13.76 -4.31 -5.61
CA VAL A 31 13.85 -5.65 -6.21
C VAL A 31 15.27 -5.87 -6.70
N LEU A 32 16.03 -6.73 -6.01
CA LEU A 32 17.40 -7.08 -6.39
C LEU A 32 17.41 -8.10 -7.52
N THR A 33 16.53 -9.10 -7.44
CA THR A 33 16.26 -10.06 -8.51
C THR A 33 14.76 -10.38 -8.53
N PRO A 34 14.09 -10.45 -9.69
CA PRO A 34 12.63 -10.57 -9.76
C PRO A 34 12.08 -11.98 -9.50
N GLY A 35 12.92 -13.02 -9.49
CA GLY A 35 12.45 -14.41 -9.54
C GLY A 35 12.05 -14.83 -10.96
N VAL A 36 11.30 -15.92 -11.11
CA VAL A 36 10.80 -16.35 -12.44
C VAL A 36 9.64 -15.46 -12.90
N GLN A 37 8.64 -15.29 -12.03
CA GLN A 37 7.54 -14.38 -12.25
C GLN A 37 7.02 -13.92 -10.88
N THR A 38 7.08 -12.61 -10.64
CA THR A 38 6.52 -11.98 -9.44
C THR A 38 5.55 -10.89 -9.89
N ALA A 39 4.34 -10.90 -9.33
CA ALA A 39 3.30 -9.92 -9.62
C ALA A 39 2.69 -9.37 -8.32
N VAL A 40 2.19 -8.14 -8.39
CA VAL A 40 1.30 -7.61 -7.35
C VAL A 40 -0.10 -8.14 -7.64
N GLN A 41 -0.72 -8.78 -6.66
CA GLN A 41 -2.09 -9.30 -6.73
C GLN A 41 -2.89 -8.84 -5.51
N ASP A 42 -4.22 -8.97 -5.59
CA ASP A 42 -5.15 -8.89 -4.47
C ASP A 42 -6.23 -9.98 -4.64
N LEU A 43 -7.19 -10.10 -3.72
CA LEU A 43 -8.28 -11.10 -3.81
C LEU A 43 -9.49 -10.63 -4.61
N ALA A 44 -9.69 -9.32 -4.73
CA ALA A 44 -10.85 -8.76 -5.44
C ALA A 44 -10.68 -8.87 -6.95
N GLY A 45 -9.45 -8.68 -7.43
CA GLY A 45 -9.10 -8.62 -8.82
C GLY A 45 -9.96 -7.62 -9.59
N ARG A 46 -10.29 -7.98 -10.83
CA ARG A 46 -11.08 -7.25 -11.81
C ARG A 46 -12.33 -8.04 -12.20
N ARG A 47 -13.02 -8.56 -11.18
CA ARG A 47 -14.25 -9.35 -11.37
C ARG A 47 -15.33 -8.51 -12.08
N GLY A 48 -16.18 -9.18 -12.86
CA GLY A 48 -17.30 -8.54 -13.59
C GLY A 48 -16.95 -7.91 -14.95
N LEU A 49 -15.67 -7.86 -15.33
CA LEU A 49 -15.23 -7.25 -16.60
C LEU A 49 -15.01 -8.27 -17.74
N TRP A 50 -15.43 -9.53 -17.55
CA TRP A 50 -15.24 -10.57 -18.56
C TRP A 50 -16.01 -10.29 -19.85
N GLY A 51 -17.16 -9.61 -19.76
CA GLY A 51 -17.95 -9.20 -20.92
C GLY A 51 -17.23 -8.24 -21.86
N VAL A 52 -16.13 -7.61 -21.41
CA VAL A 52 -15.25 -6.76 -22.23
C VAL A 52 -13.84 -7.35 -22.38
N GLY A 53 -13.66 -8.64 -22.07
CA GLY A 53 -12.41 -9.38 -22.27
C GLY A 53 -11.34 -9.18 -21.19
N VAL A 54 -11.70 -8.59 -20.04
CA VAL A 54 -10.74 -8.40 -18.93
C VAL A 54 -10.91 -9.53 -17.90
N PRO A 55 -9.85 -10.29 -17.60
CA PRO A 55 -9.93 -11.36 -16.62
C PRO A 55 -9.97 -10.85 -15.17
N PRO A 56 -10.56 -11.59 -14.18
CA PRO A 56 -10.48 -11.22 -12.77
C PRO A 56 -9.05 -11.01 -12.32
N SER A 57 -8.05 -11.73 -12.87
CA SER A 57 -6.72 -11.72 -12.26
C SER A 57 -6.84 -12.15 -10.78
N GLY A 58 -6.12 -11.49 -9.89
CA GLY A 58 -6.08 -11.83 -8.48
C GLY A 58 -5.07 -12.93 -8.20
N ALA A 59 -4.94 -13.25 -6.91
CA ALA A 59 -4.09 -14.34 -6.46
C ALA A 59 -4.52 -15.68 -7.07
N TYR A 60 -3.57 -16.47 -7.53
CA TYR A 60 -3.80 -17.79 -8.11
C TYR A 60 -4.31 -18.80 -7.06
N ASP A 61 -3.77 -18.74 -5.84
CA ASP A 61 -4.27 -19.45 -4.66
C ASP A 61 -4.77 -18.42 -3.62
N GLU A 62 -6.07 -18.15 -3.66
CA GLU A 62 -6.71 -17.17 -2.78
C GLU A 62 -6.54 -17.49 -1.28
N LEU A 63 -6.50 -18.79 -0.90
CA LEU A 63 -6.38 -19.18 0.50
C LEU A 63 -4.97 -18.91 1.02
N SER A 64 -3.95 -19.38 0.31
CA SER A 64 -2.55 -19.16 0.69
C SER A 64 -2.24 -17.66 0.75
N PHE A 65 -2.77 -16.88 -0.20
CA PHE A 65 -2.61 -15.44 -0.23
C PHE A 65 -3.28 -14.74 0.98
N ALA A 66 -4.53 -15.10 1.29
CA ALA A 66 -5.23 -14.56 2.45
C ALA A 66 -4.50 -14.88 3.77
N LEU A 67 -4.02 -16.12 3.92
CA LEU A 67 -3.27 -16.54 5.10
C LEU A 67 -1.93 -15.79 5.22
N ALA A 68 -1.22 -15.54 4.13
CA ALA A 68 0.02 -14.77 4.13
C ALA A 68 -0.21 -13.32 4.59
N ASN A 69 -1.28 -12.67 4.12
CA ASN A 69 -1.67 -11.34 4.59
C ASN A 69 -2.01 -11.33 6.09
N LEU A 70 -2.80 -12.29 6.55
CA LEU A 70 -3.16 -12.42 7.97
C LEU A 70 -1.92 -12.66 8.84
N ALA A 71 -0.94 -13.44 8.36
CA ALA A 71 0.29 -13.74 9.09
C ALA A 71 1.14 -12.49 9.41
N VAL A 72 1.01 -11.42 8.61
CA VAL A 72 1.67 -10.12 8.85
C VAL A 72 0.73 -9.06 9.42
N GLY A 73 -0.50 -9.43 9.78
CA GLY A 73 -1.50 -8.54 10.39
C GLY A 73 -2.26 -7.65 9.42
N ASN A 74 -2.22 -7.95 8.12
CA ASN A 74 -3.00 -7.23 7.10
C ASN A 74 -4.44 -7.76 7.00
N ASP A 75 -5.32 -6.96 6.40
CA ASP A 75 -6.58 -7.47 5.86
C ASP A 75 -6.31 -8.61 4.86
N PRO A 76 -7.07 -9.72 4.88
CA PRO A 76 -6.81 -10.87 4.01
C PRO A 76 -6.85 -10.50 2.51
N GLY A 77 -7.62 -9.49 2.12
CA GLY A 77 -7.73 -9.00 0.74
C GLY A 77 -6.71 -7.91 0.37
N ALA A 78 -5.79 -7.53 1.26
CA ALA A 78 -4.78 -6.52 0.97
C ALA A 78 -3.87 -6.94 -0.21
N ALA A 79 -3.41 -5.96 -0.99
CA ALA A 79 -2.48 -6.24 -2.08
C ALA A 79 -1.14 -6.79 -1.56
N GLY A 80 -0.59 -7.76 -2.28
CA GLY A 80 0.60 -8.52 -1.89
C GLY A 80 1.37 -9.02 -3.10
N LEU A 81 2.56 -9.57 -2.86
CA LEU A 81 3.40 -10.16 -3.91
C LEU A 81 3.09 -11.65 -4.06
N GLU A 82 2.73 -12.06 -5.26
CA GLU A 82 2.66 -13.47 -5.66
C GLU A 82 3.89 -13.82 -6.48
N ALA A 83 4.58 -14.90 -6.12
CA ALA A 83 5.75 -15.40 -6.82
C ALA A 83 5.55 -16.83 -7.29
N VAL A 84 5.92 -17.10 -8.54
CA VAL A 84 5.79 -18.41 -9.18
C VAL A 84 7.16 -19.06 -9.29
N LEU A 85 7.25 -20.33 -8.88
CA LEU A 85 8.45 -21.20 -8.87
C LEU A 85 9.62 -20.71 -7.99
N ALA A 86 10.18 -19.54 -8.27
CA ALA A 86 11.25 -18.94 -7.48
C ALA A 86 10.94 -17.46 -7.23
N GLY A 87 10.99 -17.08 -5.94
CA GLY A 87 10.65 -15.75 -5.48
C GLY A 87 11.72 -14.67 -5.74
N PRO A 88 11.35 -13.39 -5.54
CA PRO A 88 12.28 -12.29 -5.69
C PRO A 88 13.25 -12.20 -4.50
N LYS A 89 14.40 -11.56 -4.72
CA LYS A 89 15.26 -11.07 -3.63
C LYS A 89 14.96 -9.60 -3.40
N LEU A 90 14.60 -9.25 -2.17
CA LEU A 90 14.10 -7.92 -1.83
C LEU A 90 14.99 -7.25 -0.77
N ARG A 91 15.21 -5.95 -0.93
CA ARG A 91 15.79 -5.09 0.11
C ARG A 91 14.74 -4.09 0.57
N PHE A 92 14.55 -3.99 1.88
CA PHE A 92 13.57 -3.11 2.48
C PHE A 92 14.25 -1.83 2.94
N HIS A 93 13.65 -0.70 2.57
CA HIS A 93 14.13 0.63 2.89
C HIS A 93 13.08 1.36 3.72
N VAL A 94 13.56 2.03 4.75
CA VAL A 94 12.74 2.97 5.52
C VAL A 94 13.52 4.29 5.62
N ALA A 95 12.89 5.39 5.23
CA ALA A 95 13.44 6.71 5.44
C ALA A 95 13.33 7.05 6.92
N GLY A 96 14.46 6.93 7.63
CA GLY A 96 14.60 7.40 9.01
C GLY A 96 14.39 8.91 9.10
N ARG A 97 13.83 9.36 10.22
CA ARG A 97 13.69 10.78 10.53
C ARG A 97 15.03 11.33 11.00
N GLY A 98 15.93 11.63 10.07
CA GLY A 98 17.27 12.15 10.38
C GLY A 98 18.20 11.08 10.96
N GLU A 99 19.37 10.97 10.35
CA GLU A 99 20.51 10.09 10.71
C GLU A 99 20.27 8.56 10.56
N GLY A 100 20.81 8.01 9.47
CA GLY A 100 21.11 6.56 9.34
C GLY A 100 19.95 5.67 8.89
N GLY A 101 19.72 5.56 7.58
CA GLY A 101 18.80 4.56 7.02
C GLY A 101 19.32 3.13 7.21
N GLY A 102 18.62 2.33 8.01
CA GLY A 102 18.88 0.90 8.13
C GLY A 102 18.33 0.13 6.92
N SER A 103 19.21 -0.55 6.18
CA SER A 103 18.85 -1.46 5.09
C SER A 103 18.75 -2.89 5.63
N GLY A 104 17.53 -3.41 5.77
CA GLY A 104 17.29 -4.83 6.06
C GLY A 104 17.16 -5.64 4.77
N VAL A 105 17.97 -6.69 4.60
CA VAL A 105 17.80 -7.68 3.52
C VAL A 105 16.94 -8.82 4.05
N GLY A 106 15.72 -8.97 3.52
CA GLY A 106 14.89 -10.15 3.79
C GLY A 106 15.27 -11.26 2.83
N LYS A 107 15.74 -12.38 3.36
CA LYS A 107 16.07 -13.58 2.58
C LYS A 107 14.85 -14.50 2.59
N GLY A 108 14.10 -14.54 1.50
CA GLY A 108 13.11 -15.58 1.25
C GLY A 108 13.84 -16.82 0.78
N ASP A 109 14.22 -17.68 1.72
CA ASP A 109 14.85 -18.96 1.39
C ASP A 109 13.82 -19.93 0.81
N SER A 110 14.25 -20.62 -0.24
CA SER A 110 13.48 -21.45 -1.17
C SER A 110 13.08 -22.80 -0.60
#